data_AF-A0A0C3P759-F1
#
_entry.id   AF-A0A0C3P759-F1
#
_cell.length_a   1.000
_cell.length_b   1.000
_cell.length_c   1.000
_cell.angle_alpha   90.00
_cell.angle_beta   90.00
_cell.angle_gamma   90.00
#
_symmetry.space_group_name_H-M   'P 1'
#
loop_
_entity.id
_entity.type
_entity.pdbx_description
1 polymer ?
#
loop_
_entity_poly.entity_id
_entity_poly.type
_entity_poly.pdbx_seq_one_letter_code
_entity_poly.pdbx_strand_id
1 'polypeptide(L)'
;VLAPHNTLQPSISTQPSSVLAHVDIQYRHADDAPLSLLPSHPDEHVFVLYHDPENPTAPTIKSTSSQFSLSGIKVSSAPGATMDEDKNPNMYVLRVTSIGADNSQYAR
;
A
#
# COMPACT_ATOMS: atom_id res chain seq x y z
N VAL A 1 1.32 5.41 -26.62
CA VAL A 1 1.75 4.13 -25.99
C VAL A 1 2.77 4.48 -24.94
N LEU A 2 2.45 4.27 -23.65
CA LEU A 2 3.42 4.42 -22.56
C LEU A 2 3.97 3.04 -22.26
N ALA A 3 5.28 2.84 -22.45
CA ALA A 3 5.97 1.60 -22.13
C ALA A 3 6.83 1.84 -20.88
N PRO A 4 6.60 1.14 -19.75
CA PRO A 4 7.50 1.20 -18.62
C PRO A 4 8.78 0.41 -18.96
N HIS A 5 9.90 1.11 -19.14
CA HIS A 5 11.22 0.51 -19.31
C HIS A 5 11.93 0.51 -17.95
N ASN A 6 12.16 -0.69 -17.39
CA ASN A 6 12.94 -0.86 -16.17
C ASN A 6 14.20 -1.68 -16.51
N THR A 7 15.37 -1.06 -16.45
CA THR A 7 16.66 -1.74 -16.64
C THR A 7 17.28 -2.05 -15.29
N LEU A 8 16.87 -3.16 -14.69
CA LEU A 8 17.58 -3.72 -13.53
C LEU A 8 18.62 -4.73 -14.03
N GLN A 9 19.90 -4.36 -13.94
CA GLN A 9 21.00 -5.31 -14.05
C GLN A 9 20.93 -6.29 -12.86
N PRO A 10 21.11 -7.61 -13.07
CA PRO A 10 21.17 -8.56 -11.97
C PRO A 10 22.52 -8.42 -11.25
N SER A 11 22.54 -7.73 -10.11
CA SER A 11 23.64 -7.83 -9.16
C SER A 11 23.39 -9.00 -8.22
N ILE A 12 24.31 -9.97 -8.25
CA ILE A 12 24.33 -11.13 -7.34
C ILE A 12 24.62 -10.59 -5.94
N SER A 13 23.58 -10.43 -5.13
CA SER A 13 23.67 -10.12 -3.70
C SER A 13 22.43 -10.67 -3.01
N THR A 14 22.61 -11.32 -1.86
CA THR A 14 21.59 -11.95 -1.01
C THR A 14 20.67 -10.92 -0.34
N GLN A 15 20.14 -9.97 -1.12
CA GLN A 15 19.09 -9.04 -0.71
C GLN A 15 17.73 -9.73 -0.80
N PRO A 16 16.80 -9.51 0.16
CA PRO A 16 15.43 -9.90 -0.05
C PRO A 16 14.96 -9.26 -1.35
N SER A 17 14.54 -10.09 -2.30
CA SER A 17 14.04 -9.67 -3.59
C SER A 17 12.96 -8.61 -3.34
N SER A 18 13.24 -7.37 -3.75
CA SER A 18 12.22 -6.32 -3.75
C SER A 18 11.20 -6.70 -4.80
N VAL A 19 10.16 -7.43 -4.41
CA VAL A 19 9.06 -7.80 -5.28
C VAL A 19 8.35 -6.51 -5.67
N LEU A 20 8.54 -6.09 -6.93
CA LEU A 20 7.77 -5.02 -7.53
C LEU A 20 6.46 -5.63 -8.03
N ALA A 21 5.41 -5.50 -7.24
CA ALA A 21 4.06 -5.89 -7.60
C ALA A 21 3.20 -4.66 -7.84
N HIS A 22 2.23 -4.79 -8.75
CA HIS A 22 1.18 -3.79 -8.90
C HIS A 22 0.11 -4.03 -7.85
N VAL A 23 -0.38 -2.94 -7.26
CA VAL A 23 -1.53 -2.97 -6.35
C VAL A 23 -2.79 -2.62 -7.12
N ASP A 24 -3.87 -3.35 -6.86
CA ASP A 24 -5.19 -3.00 -7.37
C ASP A 24 -5.82 -1.94 -6.45
N ILE A 25 -6.11 -0.76 -7.01
CA ILE A 25 -6.71 0.36 -6.27
C ILE A 25 -8.20 0.39 -6.57
N GLN A 26 -9.02 0.38 -5.52
CA GLN A 26 -10.47 0.46 -5.63
C GLN A 26 -11.01 1.63 -4.81
N TYR A 27 -11.85 2.46 -5.44
CA TYR A 27 -12.49 3.61 -4.80
C TYR A 27 -13.93 3.27 -4.43
N ARG A 28 -14.26 3.37 -3.14
CA ARG A 28 -15.60 3.16 -2.61
C ARG A 28 -16.14 4.44 -2.00
N HIS A 29 -17.42 4.71 -2.27
CA HIS A 29 -18.16 5.82 -1.68
C HIS A 29 -19.00 5.33 -0.49
N ALA A 30 -19.50 6.27 0.34
CA ALA A 30 -20.22 5.93 1.57
C ALA A 30 -21.56 5.22 1.33
N ASP A 31 -22.10 5.34 0.11
CA ASP A 31 -23.33 4.72 -0.37
C ASP A 31 -23.11 3.35 -1.05
N ASP A 32 -21.85 2.92 -1.23
CA ASP A 32 -21.54 1.59 -1.75
C ASP A 32 -21.81 0.48 -0.72
N ALA A 33 -22.11 -0.74 -1.21
CA ALA A 33 -22.37 -1.89 -0.35
C ALA A 33 -21.11 -2.33 0.46
N PRO A 34 -21.24 -2.57 1.79
CA PRO A 34 -20.11 -2.76 2.70
C PRO A 34 -19.34 -4.08 2.53
N LEU A 35 -19.94 -5.08 1.87
CA LEU A 35 -19.34 -6.41 1.70
C LEU A 35 -18.19 -6.45 0.67
N SER A 36 -18.00 -5.37 -0.10
CA SER A 36 -16.98 -5.28 -1.15
C SER A 36 -15.55 -5.05 -0.64
N LEU A 37 -15.37 -4.80 0.67
CA LEU A 37 -14.08 -4.45 1.27
C LEU A 37 -13.33 -5.66 1.87
N LEU A 38 -13.96 -6.84 1.86
CA LEU A 38 -13.34 -8.06 2.39
C LEU A 38 -12.46 -8.72 1.31
N PRO A 39 -11.33 -9.33 1.71
CA PRO A 39 -10.58 -10.22 0.82
C PRO A 39 -11.49 -11.28 0.22
N SER A 40 -11.46 -11.42 -1.10
CA SER A 40 -12.19 -12.46 -1.83
C SER A 40 -11.47 -13.79 -1.81
N HIS A 41 -10.14 -13.77 -1.61
CA HIS A 41 -9.29 -14.95 -1.50
C HIS A 41 -8.40 -14.91 -0.24
N PRO A 42 -8.00 -16.06 0.32
CA PRO A 42 -7.12 -16.12 1.50
C PRO A 42 -5.75 -15.46 1.31
N ASP A 43 -5.26 -15.42 0.07
CA ASP A 43 -3.96 -14.85 -0.28
C ASP A 43 -4.03 -13.35 -0.63
N GLU A 44 -5.23 -12.75 -0.59
CA GLU A 44 -5.39 -11.31 -0.79
C GLU A 44 -5.09 -10.53 0.48
N HIS A 45 -4.41 -9.40 0.31
CA HIS A 45 -4.09 -8.49 1.41
C HIS A 45 -4.68 -7.13 1.09
N VAL A 46 -5.73 -6.78 1.83
CA VAL A 46 -6.46 -5.53 1.62
C VAL A 46 -6.03 -4.51 2.67
N PHE A 47 -5.69 -3.31 2.20
CA PHE A 47 -5.45 -2.13 3.00
C PHE A 47 -6.49 -1.08 2.66
N VAL A 48 -7.21 -0.60 3.66
CA VAL A 48 -8.30 0.37 3.50
C VAL A 48 -7.81 1.74 3.93
N LEU A 49 -7.75 2.68 2.98
CA LEU A 49 -7.54 4.09 3.23
C LEU A 49 -8.89 4.79 3.40
N TYR A 50 -9.13 5.32 4.60
CA TYR A 50 -10.27 6.17 4.89
C TYR A 50 -9.93 7.60 4.48
N HIS A 51 -10.68 8.10 3.49
CA HIS A 51 -10.61 9.49 3.07
C HIS A 51 -11.52 10.34 3.95
N ASP A 52 -10.94 11.28 4.69
CA ASP A 52 -11.66 12.31 5.41
C ASP A 52 -11.46 13.65 4.67
N PRO A 53 -12.52 14.20 4.03
CA PRO A 53 -12.42 15.48 3.32
C PRO A 53 -12.14 16.66 4.26
N GLU A 54 -12.47 16.55 5.55
CA GLU A 54 -12.18 17.60 6.53
C GLU A 54 -10.71 17.57 6.98
N ASN A 55 -10.03 16.42 6.86
CA ASN A 55 -8.64 16.22 7.27
C ASN A 55 -7.80 15.46 6.22
N PRO A 56 -7.62 16.01 5.00
CA PRO A 56 -6.98 15.29 3.89
C PRO A 56 -5.50 14.95 4.11
N THR A 57 -4.84 15.63 5.05
CA THR A 57 -3.42 15.46 5.38
C THR A 57 -3.14 14.38 6.42
N ALA A 58 -4.18 13.85 7.08
CA ALA A 58 -4.07 12.84 8.13
C ALA A 58 -4.81 11.54 7.73
N PRO A 59 -4.32 10.81 6.73
CA PRO A 59 -4.98 9.60 6.25
C PRO A 59 -5.04 8.52 7.35
N THR A 60 -6.21 7.91 7.52
CA THR A 60 -6.34 6.71 8.36
C THR A 60 -6.30 5.49 7.47
N ILE A 61 -5.36 4.58 7.72
CA ILE A 61 -5.24 3.32 6.97
C ILE A 61 -5.34 2.14 7.91
N LYS A 62 -6.11 1.12 7.51
CA LYS A 62 -6.27 -0.13 8.25
C LYS A 62 -5.90 -1.31 7.37
N SER A 63 -5.19 -2.28 7.94
CA SER A 63 -4.97 -3.58 7.30
C SER A 63 -6.09 -4.53 7.70
N THR A 64 -6.62 -5.29 6.76
CA THR A 64 -7.48 -6.46 7.04
C THR A 64 -6.72 -7.78 6.86
N SER A 65 -5.42 -7.72 6.53
CA SER A 65 -4.56 -8.90 6.36
C SER A 65 -4.19 -9.51 7.71
N SER A 66 -4.15 -10.85 7.76
CA SER A 66 -3.62 -11.62 8.90
C SER A 66 -2.09 -11.70 8.91
N GLN A 67 -1.44 -11.43 7.78
CA GLN A 67 0.00 -11.60 7.59
C GLN A 67 0.76 -10.27 7.63
N PHE A 68 0.07 -9.15 7.42
CA PHE A 68 0.70 -7.86 7.24
C PHE A 68 0.03 -6.79 8.10
N SER A 69 0.85 -6.07 8.87
CA SER A 69 0.44 -4.90 9.65
C SER A 69 1.07 -3.62 9.10
N LEU A 70 0.36 -2.52 9.23
CA LEU A 70 0.88 -1.19 8.88
C LEU A 70 1.76 -0.67 10.02
N SER A 71 3.02 -0.33 9.71
CA SER A 71 3.98 0.21 10.67
C SER A 71 4.21 1.72 10.51
N GLY A 72 3.79 2.29 9.38
CA GLY A 72 3.88 3.73 9.16
C GLY A 72 3.31 4.19 7.84
N ILE A 73 3.02 5.48 7.75
CA ILE A 73 2.52 6.16 6.55
C ILE A 73 3.37 7.39 6.36
N LYS A 74 3.82 7.63 5.13
CA LYS A 74 4.41 8.90 4.71
C LYS A 74 3.56 9.49 3.61
N VAL A 75 3.19 10.76 3.77
CA VAL A 75 2.49 11.55 2.75
C VAL A 75 3.49 12.50 2.13
N SER A 76 3.51 12.60 0.80
CA SER A 76 4.33 13.54 0.05
C SER A 76 3.61 14.00 -1.21
N SER A 77 4.07 15.08 -1.83
CA SER A 77 3.56 15.47 -3.16
C SER A 77 3.83 14.36 -4.19
N ALA A 78 2.83 14.02 -5.00
CA ALA A 78 2.96 13.05 -6.07
C ALA A 78 3.76 13.67 -7.24
N PRO A 79 4.87 13.06 -7.68
CA PRO A 79 5.64 13.55 -8.81
C PRO A 79 4.77 13.63 -10.08
N GLY A 80 4.76 14.79 -10.74
CA GLY A 80 3.99 15.00 -11.95
C GLY A 80 2.49 15.23 -11.74
N ALA A 81 1.99 15.26 -10.50
CA ALA A 81 0.64 15.71 -10.22
C ALA A 81 0.56 17.24 -10.41
N THR A 82 -0.35 17.68 -11.28
CA THR A 82 -0.75 19.08 -11.37
C THR A 82 -1.69 19.40 -10.21
N MET A 83 -1.57 20.60 -9.63
CA MET A 83 -2.52 21.13 -8.64
C MET A 83 -3.83 21.50 -9.35
N ASP A 84 -4.54 20.47 -9.79
CA ASP A 84 -5.90 20.58 -10.31
C ASP A 84 -6.83 20.41 -9.11
N GLU A 85 -7.78 21.33 -8.92
CA GLU A 85 -8.54 21.47 -7.66
C GLU A 85 -9.39 20.22 -7.34
N ASP A 86 -9.67 19.39 -8.35
CA ASP A 86 -10.51 18.20 -8.25
C ASP A 86 -9.74 16.88 -8.01
N LYS A 87 -8.40 16.89 -7.93
CA LYS A 87 -7.58 15.67 -7.80
C LYS A 87 -6.70 15.70 -6.56
N ASN A 88 -6.52 14.54 -5.93
CA ASN A 88 -5.58 14.40 -4.82
C ASN A 88 -4.13 14.51 -5.33
N PRO A 89 -3.37 15.56 -4.96
CA PRO A 89 -2.00 15.74 -5.43
C PRO A 89 -1.00 14.92 -4.59
N ASN A 90 -1.46 14.12 -3.63
CA ASN A 90 -0.61 13.42 -2.68
C ASN A 90 -0.30 11.99 -3.11
N MET A 91 0.92 11.57 -2.79
CA MET A 91 1.40 10.21 -2.81
C MET A 91 1.46 9.69 -1.37
N TYR A 92 0.91 8.49 -1.17
CA TYR A 92 0.95 7.79 0.12
C TYR A 92 1.92 6.62 0.02
N VAL A 93 2.96 6.63 0.86
CA VAL A 93 3.92 5.54 0.98
C VAL A 93 3.62 4.77 2.26
N LEU A 94 3.21 3.52 2.10
CA LEU A 94 2.85 2.63 3.21
C LEU A 94 4.07 1.80 3.61
N ARG A 95 4.42 1.82 4.89
CA ARG A 95 5.38 0.88 5.45
C ARG A 95 4.62 -0.27 6.10
N VAL A 96 4.86 -1.47 5.61
CA VAL A 96 4.17 -2.68 6.03
C VAL A 96 5.17 -3.67 6.60
N THR A 97 4.81 -4.37 7.67
CA THR A 97 5.62 -5.39 8.33
C THR A 97 4.88 -6.71 8.38
N SER A 98 5.60 -7.82 8.17
CA SER A 98 5.03 -9.16 8.29
C SER A 98 4.82 -9.57 9.75
N ILE A 99 3.64 -10.08 10.06
CA ILE A 99 3.25 -10.59 11.37
C ILE A 99 3.71 -12.05 11.45
N GLY A 100 4.96 -12.27 11.88
CA GLY A 100 5.54 -13.63 12.01
C GLY A 100 7.05 -13.74 11.85
N ALA A 101 7.75 -12.63 11.57
CA ALA A 101 9.19 -12.65 11.29
C ALA A 101 10.11 -12.48 12.53
N ASP A 102 9.60 -12.53 13.77
CA ASP A 102 10.44 -12.38 14.96
C ASP A 102 10.21 -13.49 16.01
N ASN A 103 11.34 -14.08 16.44
CA ASN A 103 11.58 -15.02 17.55
C ASN A 103 11.60 -16.54 17.30
N SER A 104 12.42 -17.03 16.36
CA SER A 104 12.86 -18.45 16.38
C SER A 104 14.34 -18.70 16.07
N GLN A 105 15.20 -17.67 16.15
CA GLN A 105 16.65 -17.81 15.84
C GLN A 105 17.59 -17.75 17.08
N TYR A 106 17.07 -17.76 18.31
CA TYR A 106 17.90 -17.76 19.54
C TYR A 106 17.48 -18.84 20.56
N ALA A 107 17.20 -20.06 20.11
CA ALA A 107 17.06 -21.20 20.99
C ALA A 107 17.85 -22.40 20.44
N ARG A 108 19.17 -22.38 20.67
CA ARG A 108 20.02 -23.57 20.68
C ARG A 108 21.15 -23.40 21.67
#